data_AF-A0A4R4VMU2-F1
#
_entry.id   AF-A0A4R4VMU2-F1
#
_cell.length_a   1.000
_cell.length_b   1.000
_cell.length_c   1.000
_cell.angle_alpha   90.00
_cell.angle_beta   90.00
_cell.angle_gamma   90.00
#
_symmetry.space_group_name_H-M   'P 1'
#
loop_
_entity.id
_entity.type
_entity.pdbx_description
1 polymer ?
#
loop_
_entity_poly.entity_id
_entity_poly.type
_entity_poly.pdbx_seq_one_letter_code
_entity_poly.pdbx_strand_id
1 'polypeptide(L)'
;MSAFSDTVLRVEQRGAVRELVLDRPWQRNALNAALVDALSTALSEAERDLETRAVLITGAGPSFCAGADLQHLLALSEVGESPVPFLRTVSGLTRRVEVSPLPVVAALHGHAVAGGLEIALACDAVVAETNRDMPERLARERADRAVDDTLDR
;
A
#
# COMPACT_ATOMS: atom_id res chain seq x y z
N MET A 1 -22.29 18.94 -0.06
CA MET A 1 -21.03 18.89 -0.82
C MET A 1 -19.93 18.66 0.19
N SER A 2 -19.53 17.41 0.41
CA SER A 2 -18.50 17.09 1.42
C SER A 2 -17.15 17.56 0.91
N ALA A 3 -16.42 18.31 1.74
CA ALA A 3 -15.05 18.69 1.46
C ALA A 3 -14.21 17.41 1.24
N PHE A 4 -13.59 17.28 0.08
CA PHE A 4 -12.52 16.30 -0.09
C PHE A 4 -11.36 16.77 0.79
N SER A 5 -11.08 16.01 1.85
CA SER A 5 -9.89 16.23 2.64
C SER A 5 -8.69 15.83 1.77
N ASP A 6 -7.75 16.76 1.53
CA ASP A 6 -6.47 16.51 0.82
C ASP A 6 -5.51 15.58 1.60
N THR A 7 -6.02 14.91 2.63
CA THR A 7 -5.24 14.04 3.49
C THR A 7 -4.91 12.74 2.76
N VAL A 8 -3.61 12.52 2.49
CA VAL A 8 -3.11 11.30 1.84
C VAL A 8 -2.92 10.12 2.82
N LEU A 9 -2.86 10.42 4.12
CA LEU A 9 -2.65 9.45 5.19
C LEU A 9 -3.51 9.83 6.40
N ARG A 10 -4.37 8.93 6.85
CA ARG A 10 -5.06 9.05 8.14
C ARG A 10 -4.22 8.39 9.24
N VAL A 11 -4.15 9.05 10.39
CA VAL A 11 -3.40 8.59 11.55
C VAL A 11 -4.36 8.52 12.74
N GLU A 12 -4.52 7.33 13.31
CA GLU A 12 -5.42 7.09 14.44
C GLU A 12 -4.69 6.39 15.59
N GLN A 13 -5.01 6.76 16.83
CA GLN A 13 -4.52 6.03 18.01
C GLN A 13 -5.61 5.09 18.51
N ARG A 14 -5.32 3.79 18.58
CA ARG A 14 -6.21 2.75 19.12
C ARG A 14 -5.55 2.07 20.31
N GLY A 15 -5.79 2.62 21.49
CA GLY A 15 -5.09 2.18 22.71
C GLY A 15 -3.59 2.37 22.55
N ALA A 16 -2.82 1.29 22.58
CA ALA A 16 -1.36 1.33 22.40
C ALA A 16 -0.90 1.13 20.94
N VAL A 17 -1.82 1.11 19.97
CA VAL A 17 -1.51 0.90 18.55
C VAL A 17 -1.70 2.21 17.77
N ARG A 18 -0.68 2.63 17.04
CA ARG A 18 -0.77 3.71 16.06
C ARG A 18 -1.18 3.12 14.71
N GLU A 19 -2.37 3.45 14.23
CA GLU A 19 -2.87 3.01 12.93
C GLU A 19 -2.61 4.08 11.86
N LEU A 20 -1.93 3.67 10.79
CA LEU A 20 -1.57 4.46 9.62
C LEU A 20 -2.37 3.94 8.43
N VAL A 21 -3.40 4.69 8.02
CA VAL A 21 -4.30 4.30 6.92
C VAL A 21 -3.96 5.11 5.68
N LEU A 22 -3.45 4.45 4.64
CA LEU A 22 -3.22 5.08 3.33
C LEU A 22 -4.58 5.55 2.79
N ASP A 23 -4.75 6.86 2.58
CA ASP A 23 -6.06 7.46 2.31
C ASP A 23 -6.10 8.15 0.94
N ARG A 24 -5.69 7.40 -0.09
CA ARG A 24 -5.86 7.79 -1.49
C ARG A 24 -6.67 6.72 -2.26
N PRO A 25 -7.88 6.32 -1.79
CA PRO A 25 -8.61 5.20 -2.36
C PRO A 25 -8.95 5.40 -3.85
N TRP A 26 -9.14 6.64 -4.29
CA TRP A 26 -9.39 6.98 -5.71
C TRP A 26 -8.21 6.67 -6.64
N GLN A 27 -7.00 6.55 -6.08
CA GLN A 27 -5.79 6.13 -6.78
C GLN A 27 -5.27 4.79 -6.26
N ARG A 28 -6.15 3.98 -5.64
CA ARG A 28 -5.81 2.68 -5.04
C ARG A 28 -4.59 2.76 -4.11
N ASN A 29 -4.52 3.86 -3.36
CA ASN A 29 -3.44 4.14 -2.41
C ASN A 29 -2.03 4.09 -3.02
N ALA A 30 -1.90 4.43 -4.31
CA ALA A 30 -0.59 4.53 -4.95
C ALA A 30 0.34 5.49 -4.18
N LEU A 31 1.64 5.22 -4.19
CA LEU A 31 2.66 5.97 -3.50
C LEU A 31 3.06 7.18 -4.36
N ASN A 32 2.75 8.38 -3.87
CA ASN A 32 3.33 9.64 -4.33
C ASN A 32 4.26 10.21 -3.24
N ALA A 33 4.97 11.29 -3.54
CA ALA A 33 5.88 11.93 -2.59
C ALA A 33 5.19 12.28 -1.26
N ALA A 34 4.00 12.89 -1.31
CA ALA A 34 3.27 13.29 -0.12
C ALA A 34 2.91 12.12 0.80
N LEU A 35 2.50 10.97 0.24
CA LEU A 35 2.18 9.79 1.04
C LEU A 35 3.43 9.15 1.66
N VAL A 36 4.53 9.08 0.91
CA VAL A 36 5.81 8.56 1.40
C VAL A 36 6.35 9.41 2.56
N ASP A 37 6.26 10.73 2.43
CA ASP A 37 6.67 11.69 3.47
C ASP A 37 5.75 11.64 4.70
N ALA A 38 4.43 11.51 4.49
CA ALA A 38 3.46 11.38 5.57
C ALA A 38 3.69 10.10 6.38
N LEU A 39 3.88 8.95 5.71
CA LEU A 39 4.20 7.68 6.38
C LEU A 39 5.51 7.76 7.15
N SER A 40 6.53 8.35 6.52
CA SER A 40 7.83 8.57 7.14
C SER A 40 7.70 9.40 8.42
N THR A 41 6.97 10.49 8.37
CA THR A 41 6.74 11.36 9.53
C THR A 41 5.95 10.63 10.62
N ALA A 42 4.83 10.00 10.26
CA ALA A 42 3.95 9.33 11.22
C ALA A 42 4.64 8.13 11.91
N LEU A 43 5.47 7.37 11.20
CA LEU A 43 6.29 6.32 11.80
C LEU A 43 7.28 6.91 12.81
N SER A 44 7.90 8.05 12.47
CA SER A 44 8.83 8.75 13.37
C SER A 44 8.14 9.30 14.62
N GLU A 45 6.90 9.76 14.50
CA GLU A 45 6.10 10.20 15.64
C GLU A 45 5.72 9.03 16.53
N ALA A 46 5.30 7.91 15.94
CA ALA A 46 5.01 6.67 16.67
C ALA A 46 6.22 6.19 17.47
N GLU A 47 7.41 6.15 16.86
CA GLU A 47 8.67 5.72 17.49
C GLU A 47 9.07 6.56 18.71
N ARG A 48 8.60 7.81 18.80
CA ARG A 48 8.89 8.74 19.90
C ARG A 48 7.78 8.80 20.96
N ASP A 49 6.63 8.23 20.66
CA ASP A 49 5.45 8.27 21.52
C ASP A 49 5.47 7.10 22.51
N LEU A 50 5.59 7.40 23.80
CA LEU A 50 5.67 6.40 24.88
C LEU A 50 4.38 5.60 25.06
N GLU A 51 3.24 6.12 24.58
CA GLU A 51 1.96 5.40 24.63
C GLU A 51 1.81 4.41 23.46
N THR A 52 2.63 4.55 22.41
CA THR A 52 2.61 3.68 21.24
C THR A 52 3.54 2.48 21.44
N ARG A 53 2.99 1.28 21.33
CA ARG A 53 3.72 0.01 21.47
C ARG A 53 3.76 -0.83 20.19
N ALA A 54 2.98 -0.47 19.17
CA ALA A 54 2.98 -1.09 17.86
C ALA A 54 2.37 -0.16 16.81
N VAL A 55 2.71 -0.40 15.54
CA VAL A 55 2.17 0.31 14.38
C VAL A 55 1.39 -0.64 13.50
N LEU A 56 0.21 -0.22 13.05
CA LEU A 56 -0.59 -0.91 12.04
C LEU A 56 -0.58 -0.08 10.75
N ILE A 57 -0.18 -0.66 9.62
CA ILE A 57 -0.28 -0.04 8.30
C ILE A 57 -1.39 -0.75 7.51
N THR A 58 -2.34 0.02 6.99
CA THR A 58 -3.45 -0.49 6.15
C THR A 58 -3.86 0.54 5.10
N GLY A 59 -4.73 0.16 4.16
CA GLY A 59 -5.27 1.05 3.13
C GLY A 59 -6.74 1.42 3.37
N ALA A 60 -7.16 2.58 2.89
CA ALA A 60 -8.58 2.91 2.76
C ALA A 60 -9.15 2.39 1.44
N GLY A 61 -10.44 2.06 1.44
CA GLY A 61 -11.16 1.66 0.24
C GLY A 61 -10.88 0.21 -0.18
N PRO A 62 -10.87 -0.11 -1.49
CA PRO A 62 -10.90 -1.50 -1.96
C PRO A 62 -9.52 -2.13 -2.15
N SER A 63 -8.42 -1.45 -1.80
CA SER A 63 -7.07 -1.96 -2.04
C SER A 63 -6.10 -1.39 -1.03
N PHE A 64 -5.17 -2.22 -0.58
CA PHE A 64 -4.09 -1.79 0.29
C PHE A 64 -3.21 -0.72 -0.36
N CYS A 65 -2.50 -1.05 -1.45
CA CYS A 65 -1.60 -0.13 -2.15
C CYS A 65 -1.22 -0.66 -3.55
N ALA A 66 -1.38 0.17 -4.58
CA ALA A 66 -1.03 -0.17 -5.96
C ALA A 66 0.45 0.01 -6.32
N GLY A 67 1.31 0.40 -5.37
CA GLY A 67 2.73 0.67 -5.61
C GLY A 67 2.98 2.12 -6.05
N ALA A 68 4.07 2.38 -6.77
CA ALA A 68 4.42 3.72 -7.21
C ALA A 68 3.33 4.33 -8.11
N ASP A 69 3.00 5.60 -7.86
CA ASP A 69 2.01 6.34 -8.63
C ASP A 69 2.51 6.61 -10.05
N LEU A 70 1.96 5.89 -11.03
CA LEU A 70 2.39 6.00 -12.42
C LEU A 70 2.16 7.41 -12.98
N GLN A 71 1.12 8.13 -12.54
CA GLN A 71 0.91 9.51 -12.98
C GLN A 71 2.01 10.42 -12.44
N HIS A 72 2.46 10.20 -11.21
CA HIS A 72 3.62 10.91 -10.66
C HIS A 72 4.91 10.60 -11.45
N LEU A 73 5.15 9.32 -11.78
CA LEU A 73 6.33 8.93 -12.57
C LEU A 73 6.31 9.53 -13.99
N LEU A 74 5.15 9.56 -14.63
CA LEU A 74 4.97 10.18 -15.94
C LEU A 74 5.21 11.70 -15.89
N ALA A 75 4.66 12.38 -14.89
CA ALA A 75 4.85 13.82 -14.71
C ALA A 75 6.33 14.18 -14.53
N LEU A 76 7.12 13.37 -13.80
CA LEU A 76 8.57 13.55 -13.70
C LEU A 76 9.25 13.39 -15.07
N SER A 77 8.87 12.37 -15.83
CA SER A 77 9.42 12.13 -17.16
C SER A 77 9.09 13.26 -18.14
N GLU A 78 7.90 13.85 -18.07
CA GLU A 78 7.46 14.95 -18.95
C GLU A 78 8.30 16.22 -18.74
N VAL A 79 8.76 16.47 -17.51
CA VAL A 79 9.65 17.60 -17.19
C VAL A 79 11.14 17.25 -17.30
N GLY A 80 11.48 16.06 -17.79
CA GLY A 80 12.85 15.60 -17.97
C GLY A 80 13.56 15.18 -16.68
N GLU A 81 12.81 14.95 -15.60
CA GLU A 81 13.34 14.48 -14.32
C GLU A 81 13.38 12.96 -14.23
N SER A 82 14.42 12.43 -13.58
CA SER A 82 14.53 11.00 -13.32
C SER A 82 13.58 10.58 -12.19
N PRO A 83 12.89 9.42 -12.29
CA PRO A 83 12.10 8.89 -11.18
C PRO A 83 12.95 8.29 -10.04
N VAL A 84 14.27 8.11 -10.26
CA VAL A 84 15.17 7.44 -9.31
C VAL A 84 15.21 8.10 -7.92
N PRO A 85 15.25 9.44 -7.78
CA PRO A 85 15.20 10.08 -6.47
C PRO A 85 13.92 9.74 -5.69
N PHE A 86 12.76 9.76 -6.35
CA PHE A 86 11.49 9.37 -5.74
C PHE A 86 11.47 7.88 -5.37
N LEU A 87 11.90 6.99 -6.25
CA LEU A 87 11.97 5.56 -5.93
C LEU A 87 12.92 5.29 -4.73
N ARG A 88 13.98 6.09 -4.59
CA ARG A 88 14.87 6.02 -3.43
C ARG A 88 14.18 6.44 -2.13
N THR A 89 13.23 7.38 -2.15
CA THR A 89 12.47 7.73 -0.94
C THR A 89 11.52 6.60 -0.55
N VAL A 90 10.90 5.92 -1.53
CA VAL A 90 10.10 4.71 -1.29
C VAL A 90 10.97 3.61 -0.65
N SER A 91 12.13 3.31 -1.24
CA SER A 91 13.06 2.33 -0.64
C SER A 91 13.55 2.75 0.75
N GLY A 92 13.75 4.05 0.97
CA GLY A 92 14.12 4.62 2.27
C GLY A 92 13.03 4.39 3.32
N LEU A 93 11.76 4.62 2.97
CA LEU A 93 10.62 4.32 3.82
C LEU A 93 10.53 2.82 4.13
N THR A 94 10.63 1.96 3.12
CA THR A 94 10.64 0.50 3.31
C THR A 94 11.72 0.08 4.30
N ARG A 95 12.94 0.61 4.16
CA ARG A 95 14.05 0.32 5.08
C ARG A 95 13.77 0.83 6.50
N ARG A 96 13.09 1.97 6.64
CA ARG A 96 12.71 2.50 7.96
C ARG A 96 11.69 1.62 8.65
N VAL A 97 10.71 1.08 7.91
CA VAL A 97 9.76 0.10 8.44
C VAL A 97 10.52 -1.15 8.91
N GLU A 98 11.41 -1.70 8.08
CA GLU A 98 12.20 -2.90 8.37
C GLU A 98 13.04 -2.79 9.65
N VAL A 99 13.58 -1.60 9.95
CA VAL A 99 14.47 -1.37 11.11
C VAL A 99 13.79 -0.60 12.24
N SER A 100 12.46 -0.46 12.20
CA SER A 100 11.74 0.28 13.24
C SER A 100 11.93 -0.41 14.60
N PRO A 101 12.11 0.35 15.70
CA PRO A 101 12.18 -0.22 17.04
C PRO A 101 10.81 -0.68 17.56
N LEU A 102 9.71 -0.30 16.89
CA LEU A 102 8.36 -0.72 17.22
C LEU A 102 7.93 -1.89 16.32
N PRO A 103 7.19 -2.89 16.84
CA PRO A 103 6.54 -3.87 16.00
C PRO A 103 5.60 -3.21 14.99
N VAL A 104 5.77 -3.52 13.70
CA VAL A 104 4.93 -3.02 12.60
C VAL A 104 4.18 -4.18 11.96
N VAL A 105 2.86 -4.02 11.83
CA VAL A 105 1.97 -5.01 11.20
C VAL A 105 1.32 -4.40 9.96
N ALA A 106 1.32 -5.13 8.85
CA ALA A 106 0.55 -4.77 7.67
C ALA A 106 -0.78 -5.54 7.64
N ALA A 107 -1.89 -4.83 7.45
CA ALA A 107 -3.20 -5.43 7.19
C ALA A 107 -3.58 -5.25 5.71
N LEU A 108 -3.47 -6.32 4.93
CA LEU A 108 -3.67 -6.30 3.48
C LEU A 108 -5.09 -6.71 3.10
N HIS A 109 -5.65 -5.97 2.15
CA HIS A 109 -6.88 -6.29 1.45
C HIS A 109 -6.78 -5.82 0.00
N GLY A 110 -7.53 -6.44 -0.90
CA GLY A 110 -7.46 -6.18 -2.33
C GLY A 110 -6.04 -6.24 -2.87
N HIS A 111 -5.61 -5.19 -3.59
CA HIS A 111 -4.29 -5.17 -4.24
C HIS A 111 -3.20 -4.64 -3.30
N ALA A 112 -2.09 -5.38 -3.19
CA ALA A 112 -0.81 -4.95 -2.66
C ALA A 112 0.28 -5.22 -3.72
N VAL A 113 0.76 -4.18 -4.41
CA VAL A 113 1.57 -4.32 -5.64
C VAL A 113 2.86 -3.51 -5.54
N ALA A 114 3.95 -4.04 -6.10
CA ALA A 114 5.25 -3.37 -6.23
C ALA A 114 5.70 -2.73 -4.90
N GLY A 115 6.03 -1.43 -4.88
CA GLY A 115 6.44 -0.72 -3.67
C GLY A 115 5.44 -0.82 -2.49
N GLY A 116 4.15 -1.02 -2.76
CA GLY A 116 3.16 -1.29 -1.71
C GLY A 116 3.37 -2.66 -1.06
N LEU A 117 3.64 -3.68 -1.87
CA LEU A 117 3.98 -5.02 -1.37
C LEU A 117 5.34 -5.02 -0.66
N GLU A 118 6.31 -4.26 -1.15
CA GLU A 118 7.63 -4.13 -0.50
C GLU A 118 7.52 -3.56 0.91
N ILE A 119 6.73 -2.49 1.10
CA ILE A 119 6.46 -1.93 2.43
C ILE A 119 5.79 -2.97 3.34
N ALA A 120 4.81 -3.71 2.82
CA ALA A 120 4.14 -4.76 3.60
C ALA A 120 5.10 -5.88 4.02
N LEU A 121 6.00 -6.32 3.13
CA LEU A 121 6.98 -7.36 3.41
C LEU A 121 8.11 -6.90 4.34
N ALA A 122 8.32 -5.60 4.49
CA ALA A 122 9.23 -5.04 5.48
C ALA A 122 8.64 -5.00 6.90
N CYS A 123 7.32 -5.20 7.06
CA CYS A 123 6.67 -5.27 8.36
C CYS A 123 6.98 -6.60 9.08
N ASP A 124 6.95 -6.60 10.41
CA ASP A 124 7.20 -7.81 11.23
C ASP A 124 6.15 -8.90 11.02
N ALA A 125 4.91 -8.50 10.75
CA ALA A 125 3.82 -9.42 10.44
C ALA A 125 2.91 -8.87 9.36
N VAL A 126 2.37 -9.77 8.55
CA VAL A 126 1.38 -9.48 7.52
C VAL A 126 0.13 -10.29 7.79
N VAL A 127 -1.00 -9.61 7.93
CA VAL A 127 -2.33 -10.22 7.95
C VAL A 127 -3.01 -9.85 6.65
N ALA A 128 -3.32 -10.84 5.83
CA ALA A 128 -4.05 -10.64 4.59
C ALA A 128 -5.49 -11.15 4.72
N GLU A 129 -6.44 -10.42 4.16
CA GLU A 129 -7.78 -10.95 3.99
C GLU A 129 -7.73 -12.25 3.18
N THR A 130 -8.57 -13.21 3.56
CA THR A 130 -8.79 -14.43 2.78
C THR A 130 -9.79 -14.11 1.67
N ASN A 131 -9.43 -13.21 0.76
CA ASN A 131 -10.29 -12.91 -0.37
C ASN A 131 -10.25 -14.08 -1.37
N ARG A 132 -11.37 -14.78 -1.44
CA ARG A 132 -11.63 -15.94 -2.30
C ARG A 132 -11.68 -15.58 -3.81
N ASP A 133 -11.57 -14.29 -4.16
CA ASP A 133 -11.65 -13.76 -5.52
C ASP A 133 -10.30 -13.30 -6.12
N MET A 134 -9.16 -13.79 -5.61
CA MET A 134 -7.95 -13.96 -6.44
C MET A 134 -8.34 -14.93 -7.58
N PRO A 135 -8.19 -14.60 -8.88
CA PRO A 135 -9.19 -14.93 -9.90
C PRO A 135 -9.25 -16.42 -10.27
N GLU A 136 -10.00 -17.21 -9.49
CA GLU A 136 -10.58 -18.47 -9.97
C GLU A 136 -11.46 -18.23 -11.21
N ARG A 137 -11.98 -17.01 -11.42
CA ARG A 137 -12.71 -16.60 -12.63
C ARG A 137 -11.88 -16.74 -13.91
N LEU A 138 -10.58 -16.41 -13.90
CA LEU A 138 -9.73 -16.53 -15.09
C LEU A 138 -9.29 -17.99 -15.34
N ALA A 139 -9.19 -18.78 -14.28
CA ALA A 139 -8.93 -20.22 -14.37
C ALA A 139 -10.16 -21.00 -14.89
N ARG A 140 -11.37 -20.65 -14.40
CA ARG A 140 -12.63 -21.26 -14.88
C ARG A 140 -12.99 -20.81 -16.30
N GLU A 141 -12.86 -19.54 -16.66
CA GLU A 141 -13.15 -19.09 -18.05
C GLU A 141 -12.18 -19.69 -19.09
N ARG A 142 -10.94 -20.03 -18.71
CA ARG A 142 -10.00 -20.76 -19.58
C ARG A 142 -10.24 -22.26 -19.61
N ALA A 143 -10.66 -22.85 -18.49
CA ALA A 143 -11.04 -24.26 -18.44
C ALA A 143 -12.33 -24.52 -19.24
N ASP A 144 -13.33 -23.65 -19.10
CA ASP A 144 -14.61 -23.77 -19.80
C ASP A 144 -14.45 -23.56 -21.32
N ARG A 145 -13.60 -22.60 -21.75
CA ARG A 145 -13.25 -22.44 -23.18
C ARG A 145 -12.45 -23.61 -23.76
N ALA A 146 -11.56 -24.23 -22.99
CA ALA A 146 -10.78 -25.37 -23.45
C ALA A 146 -11.63 -26.64 -23.61
N VAL A 147 -12.72 -26.76 -22.83
CA VAL A 147 -13.69 -27.86 -22.95
C VAL A 147 -14.58 -27.66 -24.19
N ASP A 148 -15.00 -26.43 -24.48
CA ASP A 148 -15.83 -26.10 -25.67
C ASP A 148 -15.07 -26.32 -26.99
N ASP A 149 -13.80 -25.88 -27.07
CA ASP A 149 -12.93 -26.06 -28.25
C ASP A 149 -12.58 -27.53 -28.55
N THR A 150 -12.78 -28.44 -27.59
CA THR A 150 -12.53 -29.88 -27.77
C THR A 150 -13.77 -30.64 -28.27
N LEU A 151 -14.97 -30.07 -28.13
CA LEU A 151 -16.22 -30.70 -28.58
C LEU A 151 -16.63 -30.31 -30.01
N ASP A 152 -15.97 -29.31 -30.60
CA ASP A 152 -16.16 -28.82 -31.98
C ASP A 152 -15.11 -29.35 -32.99
N ARG A 153 -14.42 -30.45 -32.68
CA ARG A 153 -13.51 -31.18 -33.60
C ARG A 153 -13.88 -32.66 -33.69
#